data_AF-X1TZ10-F1
#
_entry.id   AF-X1TZ10-F1
#
_cell.length_a   1.000
_cell.length_b   1.000
_cell.length_c   1.000
_cell.angle_alpha   90.00
_cell.angle_beta   90.00
_cell.angle_gamma   90.00
#
_symmetry.space_group_name_H-M   'P 1'
#
loop_
_entity.id
_entity.type
_entity.pdbx_description
1 polymer ?
#
loop_
_entity_poly.entity_id
_entity_poly.type
_entity_poly.pdbx_seq_one_letter_code
_entity_poly.pdbx_strand_id
1 'polypeptide(L)' 'MKIKVMEHTGEIGKIPEYLNYELIIDLGSTGFLEQFLKEREQSRSKYLKIKRRIINKVLTNQ' A
#
# COMPACT_ATOMS: atom_id res chain seq x y z
N MET A 1 8.06 -16.48 9.52
CA MET A 1 7.85 -16.63 8.06
C MET A 1 7.53 -15.27 7.45
N LYS A 2 7.96 -14.95 6.22
CA LYS A 2 7.57 -13.70 5.54
C LYS A 2 6.60 -13.99 4.40
N ILE A 3 5.53 -13.20 4.29
CA ILE A 3 4.56 -13.25 3.19
C ILE A 3 4.57 -11.91 2.46
N LYS A 4 4.65 -11.96 1.13
CA LYS A 4 4.41 -10.80 0.27
C LYS A 4 2.93 -10.75 -0.06
N VAL A 5 2.29 -9.62 0.23
CA VAL A 5 0.87 -9.39 -0.05
C VAL A 5 0.76 -8.37 -1.17
N MET A 6 -0.04 -8.72 -2.17
CA MET A 6 -0.52 -7.81 -3.20
C MET A 6 -2.05 -7.71 -3.06
N GLU A 7 -2.53 -6.55 -2.62
CA GLU A 7 -3.95 -6.29 -2.35
C GLU A 7 -4.51 -5.40 -3.47
N HIS A 8 -5.55 -5.86 -4.17
CA HIS A 8 -6.32 -5.03 -5.10
C HIS A 8 -7.27 -4.14 -4.30
N THR A 9 -7.08 -2.82 -4.35
CA THR A 9 -7.80 -1.85 -3.51
C THR A 9 -8.83 -1.01 -4.25
N GLY A 10 -8.98 -1.22 -5.56
CA GLY A 10 -9.97 -0.53 -6.40
C GLY A 10 -9.37 -0.12 -7.74
N GLU A 11 -10.05 0.78 -8.45
CA GLU A 11 -9.65 1.25 -9.77
C GLU A 11 -9.90 2.76 -9.90
N ILE A 12 -9.04 3.47 -10.65
CA ILE A 12 -9.31 4.85 -11.10
C ILE A 12 -9.47 4.84 -12.62
N GLY A 13 -10.69 5.06 -13.11
CA GLY A 13 -10.97 4.99 -14.53
C GLY A 13 -10.80 3.57 -15.05
N LYS A 14 -9.63 3.26 -15.63
CA LYS A 14 -9.23 1.91 -16.10
C LYS A 14 -7.90 1.43 -15.50
N ILE A 15 -7.38 2.15 -14.51
CA ILE A 15 -6.08 1.85 -13.90
C ILE A 15 -6.35 1.16 -12.55
N PRO A 16 -5.99 -0.13 -12.40
CA PRO A 16 -6.16 -0.84 -11.13
C PRO A 16 -5.18 -0.34 -10.06
N GLU A 17 -5.67 -0.21 -8.82
CA GLU A 17 -4.89 0.17 -7.65
C GLU A 17 -4.48 -1.08 -6.87
N TYR A 18 -3.16 -1.26 -6.69
CA TYR A 18 -2.60 -2.34 -5.90
C TYR A 18 -1.74 -1.81 -4.76
N LEU A 19 -1.96 -2.31 -3.55
CA LEU A 19 -1.04 -2.15 -2.43
C LEU A 19 -0.13 -3.37 -2.35
N ASN A 20 1.16 -3.12 -2.17
CA ASN A 20 2.16 -4.14 -2.00
C ASN A 20 2.84 -3.95 -0.64
N TYR A 21 2.86 -4.98 0.19
CA TYR A 21 3.49 -4.95 1.51
C TYR A 21 3.96 -6.34 1.95
N GLU A 22 4.87 -6.36 2.93
CA GLU A 22 5.41 -7.61 3.48
C GLU A 22 4.89 -7.81 4.91
N LEU A 23 4.38 -9.00 5.19
CA LEU A 23 3.97 -9.41 6.53
C LEU A 23 4.95 -10.43 7.09
N ILE A 24 5.25 -10.34 8.37
CA ILE A 24 6.03 -11.35 9.08
C ILE A 24 5.04 -12.16 9.92
N ILE A 25 4.82 -13.42 9.54
CA ILE A 25 4.07 -14.36 10.38
C ILE A 25 5.04 -14.98 11.38
N ASP A 26 4.89 -14.59 12.64
CA ASP A 26 5.46 -15.30 13.78
C ASP A 26 4.35 -16.06 14.49
N LEU A 27 4.45 -17.40 14.49
CA LEU A 27 3.44 -18.31 15.04
C LEU A 27 3.29 -18.16 16.57
N GLY A 28 4.23 -17.49 17.24
CA GLY A 28 4.18 -17.21 18.68
C GLY A 28 3.68 -15.82 19.06
N SER A 29 3.39 -14.92 18.10
CA SER A 29 3.08 -13.52 18.40
C SER A 29 1.61 -13.16 18.21
N THR A 30 1.00 -12.52 19.20
CA THR A 30 -0.35 -11.92 19.13
C THR A 30 -0.40 -10.63 18.31
N GLY A 31 0.76 -10.13 17.86
CA GLY A 31 0.91 -8.85 17.15
C GLY A 31 0.66 -8.90 15.64
N PHE A 32 0.28 -10.05 15.08
CA PHE A 32 0.08 -10.20 13.63
C PHE A 32 -0.94 -9.19 13.07
N LEU A 33 -2.07 -8.98 13.77
CA LEU A 33 -3.11 -8.06 13.30
C LEU A 33 -2.62 -6.60 13.32
N GLU A 34 -1.89 -6.21 14.37
CA GLU A 34 -1.32 -4.86 14.47
C GLU A 34 -0.25 -4.62 13.39
N GLN A 35 0.61 -5.61 13.17
CA GLN A 35 1.57 -5.57 12.07
C GLN A 35 0.86 -5.46 10.71
N PHE A 36 -0.17 -6.25 10.48
CA PHE A 36 -0.95 -6.19 9.25
C PHE A 36 -1.52 -4.80 9.00
N LEU A 37 -2.20 -4.22 9.99
CA LEU A 37 -2.79 -2.89 9.87
C LEU A 37 -1.72 -1.83 9.60
N LYS A 38 -0.58 -1.90 10.30
CA LYS A 38 0.54 -0.97 10.13
C LYS A 38 1.16 -1.05 8.75
N GLU A 39 1.51 -2.24 8.27
CA GLU A 39 2.14 -2.44 6.95
C GLU A 39 1.20 -2.01 5.81
N ARG A 40 -0.10 -2.32 5.95
CA ARG A 40 -1.14 -1.90 5.01
C ARG A 40 -1.29 -0.38 4.96
N GLU A 41 -1.33 0.28 6.11
CA GLU A 41 -1.43 1.75 6.19
C GLU A 41 -0.19 2.43 5.60
N GLN A 42 1.01 1.92 5.88
CA GLN A 42 2.25 2.43 5.30
C GLN A 42 2.27 2.31 3.78
N SER A 43 1.86 1.14 3.25
CA SER A 43 1.74 0.92 1.80
C SER A 43 0.77 1.90 1.16
N ARG A 44 -0.40 2.11 1.78
CA ARG A 44 -1.41 3.07 1.33
C ARG A 44 -0.88 4.51 1.34
N SER A 45 -0.21 4.93 2.41
CA SER A 45 0.37 6.27 2.52
C SER A 45 1.42 6.52 1.44
N LYS A 46 2.30 5.54 1.18
CA LYS A 46 3.30 5.60 0.12
C LYS A 46 2.64 5.72 -1.27
N TYR A 47 1.63 4.91 -1.53
CA TYR A 47 0.86 4.97 -2.78
C TYR A 47 0.22 6.35 -3.00
N LEU A 48 -0.46 6.89 -1.98
CA LEU A 48 -1.08 8.22 -2.05
C LEU A 48 -0.05 9.33 -2.27
N LYS A 49 1.12 9.25 -1.65
CA LYS A 49 2.22 10.21 -1.85
C LYS A 49 2.72 10.20 -3.30
N ILE A 50 2.89 9.02 -3.89
CA ILE A 50 3.29 8.87 -5.29
C ILE A 50 2.20 9.43 -6.22
N LYS A 51 0.93 9.04 -5.98
CA LYS A 51 -0.23 9.52 -6.74
C LYS A 51 -0.34 11.05 -6.74
N ARG A 52 -0.23 11.68 -5.57
CA ARG A 52 -0.18 13.16 -5.45
C ARG A 52 0.99 13.76 -6.21
N ARG A 53 2.18 13.17 -6.13
CA ARG A 53 3.37 13.65 -6.85
C ARG A 53 3.19 13.61 -8.36
N ILE A 54 2.57 12.54 -8.88
CA ILE A 54 2.26 12.41 -10.32
C ILE A 54 1.24 13.45 -10.73
N ILE A 55 0.12 13.58 -10.00
CA ILE A 55 -0.93 14.57 -10.28
C ILE A 55 -0.35 15.99 -10.27
N ASN A 56 0.42 16.35 -9.25
CA ASN A 56 1.03 17.68 -9.17
C ASN A 56 1.97 17.94 -10.34
N LYS A 57 2.81 16.98 -10.74
CA LYS A 57 3.68 17.11 -11.92
C LYS A 57 2.88 17.33 -13.22
N VAL A 58 1.74 16.65 -13.37
CA VAL A 58 0.86 16.83 -14.53
C VAL A 58 0.21 18.23 -14.52
N LEU A 59 -0.18 18.73 -13.35
CA LEU A 59 -0.85 20.02 -13.21
C LEU A 59 0.09 21.23 -13.27
N THR A 60 1.34 21.13 -12.81
CA THR A 60 2.29 22.26 -12.77
C THR A 60 3.16 22.42 -14.01
N ASN A 61 3.04 21.53 -15.00
CA ASN A 61 3.68 21.69 -16.32
C ASN A 61 2.78 22.44 -17.32
N GLN A 62 1.86 23.26 -16.81
CA GLN A 62 1.25 24.40 -17.52
C GLN A 62 2.04 25.66 -17.18
#